data_AF-A0AB36PR84-F1
#
_entry.id   AF-A0AB36PR84-F1
#
_cell.length_a   1.000
_cell.length_b   1.000
_cell.length_c   1.000
_cell.angle_alpha   90.00
_cell.angle_beta   90.00
_cell.angle_gamma   90.00
#
_symmetry.space_group_name_H-M   'P 1'
#
loop_
_entity.id
_entity.type
_entity.pdbx_description
1 polymer ?
#
loop_
_entity_poly.entity_id
_entity_poly.type
_entity_poly.pdbx_seq_one_letter_code
_entity_poly.pdbx_strand_id
1 'polypeptide(L)' 'KAAERKAWANIPPKSNSKDSFVFSRWVCRQRSLVERFFNRIKQFRDIATRYDKRPENYLAAVKLVATRIWCQSL' A
#
# COMPACT_ATOMS: atom_id res chain seq x y z
N LYS A 1 -18.79 6.36 3.38
CA LYS A 1 -18.12 5.77 2.17
C LYS A 1 -17.38 6.86 1.39
N ALA A 2 -16.20 6.57 0.80
CA ALA A 2 -15.26 7.43 0.03
C ALA A 2 -15.47 8.96 0.00
N ALA A 3 -16.63 9.44 -0.47
CA ALA A 3 -17.06 10.83 -0.42
C ALA A 3 -16.94 11.48 0.98
N GLU A 4 -17.29 10.76 2.06
CA GLU A 4 -17.12 11.24 3.44
C GLU A 4 -15.65 11.49 3.82
N ARG A 5 -14.72 10.78 3.17
CA ARG A 5 -13.28 10.89 3.40
C ARG A 5 -12.59 11.81 2.39
N LYS A 6 -13.36 12.58 1.61
CA LYS A 6 -12.86 13.40 0.49
C LYS A 6 -11.97 12.59 -0.48
N ALA A 7 -12.29 11.30 -0.65
CA ALA A 7 -11.54 10.38 -1.50
C ALA A 7 -12.38 10.02 -2.73
N TRP A 8 -11.69 9.82 -3.86
CA TRP A 8 -12.28 9.36 -5.11
C TRP A 8 -11.47 8.17 -5.66
N ALA A 9 -12.11 7.33 -6.48
CA ALA A 9 -11.46 6.16 -7.05
C ALA A 9 -10.52 6.57 -8.18
N ASN A 10 -9.21 6.36 -8.05
CA ASN A 10 -8.25 6.66 -9.12
C ASN A 10 -7.70 5.38 -9.78
N ILE A 11 -8.59 4.61 -10.40
CA ILE A 11 -8.26 3.39 -11.13
C ILE A 11 -8.59 3.66 -12.61
N PRO A 12 -7.71 3.29 -13.56
CA PRO A 12 -8.05 3.45 -14.97
C PRO A 12 -9.38 2.77 -15.29
N PRO A 13 -10.34 3.46 -15.93
CA PRO A 13 -11.59 2.82 -16.34
C PRO A 13 -11.30 1.73 -17.38
N LYS A 14 -12.10 0.66 -17.36
CA LYS A 14 -12.04 -0.34 -18.44
C LYS A 14 -12.57 0.27 -19.73
N SER A 15 -12.08 -0.22 -20.87
CA SER A 15 -12.51 0.25 -22.20
C SER A 15 -14.02 0.09 -22.45
N ASN A 16 -14.67 -0.85 -21.76
CA ASN A 16 -16.11 -1.12 -21.84
C ASN A 16 -16.92 -0.46 -20.71
N SER A 17 -16.33 0.46 -19.94
CA SER A 17 -17.02 1.13 -18.83
C SER A 17 -17.96 2.21 -19.38
N LYS A 18 -19.23 2.18 -18.95
CA LYS A 18 -20.26 3.14 -19.38
C LYS A 18 -20.07 4.53 -18.74
N ASP A 19 -19.56 4.55 -17.51
CA ASP A 19 -19.32 5.78 -16.75
C ASP A 19 -17.82 5.95 -16.52
N SER A 20 -17.26 7.09 -16.95
CA SER A 20 -15.89 7.45 -16.62
C SER A 20 -15.91 8.47 -15.48
N PHE A 21 -15.15 8.19 -14.42
CA PHE A 21 -14.82 9.18 -13.40
C PHE A 21 -13.51 9.90 -13.77
N VAL A 22 -13.27 11.06 -13.15
CA VAL A 22 -12.00 11.79 -13.27
C VAL A 22 -10.86 10.82 -12.98
N PHE A 23 -9.86 10.69 -13.85
CA PHE A 23 -8.70 9.81 -13.65
C PHE A 23 -7.41 10.62 -13.77
N SER A 24 -6.49 10.42 -12.80
CA SER A 24 -5.17 11.03 -12.79
C SER A 24 -4.11 9.95 -12.93
N ARG A 25 -3.51 9.89 -14.13
CA ARG A 25 -2.40 8.98 -14.41
C ARG A 25 -1.21 9.22 -13.49
N TRP A 26 -0.95 10.46 -13.11
CA TRP A 26 0.14 10.80 -12.20
C TRP A 26 -0.08 10.19 -10.81
N VAL A 27 -1.27 10.39 -10.21
CA VAL A 27 -1.62 9.79 -8.91
C VAL A 27 -1.59 8.26 -9.00
N CYS A 28 -2.05 7.68 -10.11
CA CYS A 28 -2.05 6.24 -10.30
C CYS A 28 -0.62 5.66 -10.37
N ARG A 29 0.35 6.41 -10.92
CA ARG A 29 1.76 6.01 -10.94
C ARG A 29 2.38 6.02 -9.54
N GLN A 30 2.00 6.96 -8.66
CA GLN A 30 2.52 7.04 -7.30
C GLN A 30 2.21 5.78 -6.47
N ARG A 31 1.14 5.04 -6.81
CA ARG A 31 0.82 3.74 -6.20
C ARG A 31 1.98 2.74 -6.30
N SER A 32 2.80 2.81 -7.35
CA SER A 32 3.97 1.93 -7.50
C SER A 32 4.99 2.07 -6.36
N LEU A 33 5.12 3.26 -5.77
CA LEU A 33 5.99 3.48 -4.61
C LEU A 33 5.48 2.72 -3.39
N VAL A 34 4.17 2.79 -3.14
CA VAL A 34 3.49 2.08 -2.06
C VAL A 34 3.59 0.57 -2.26
N GLU A 35 3.36 0.08 -3.48
CA GLU A 35 3.46 -1.34 -3.82
C GLU A 35 4.90 -1.86 -3.65
N ARG A 36 5.91 -1.11 -4.09
CA ARG A 36 7.32 -1.46 -3.88
C ARG A 36 7.70 -1.49 -2.41
N PHE A 37 7.18 -0.56 -1.61
CA PHE A 37 7.38 -0.55 -0.16
C PHE A 37 6.80 -1.82 0.50
N PHE A 38 5.55 -2.17 0.21
CA PHE A 38 4.96 -3.42 0.72
C PHE A 38 5.65 -4.67 0.19
N ASN A 39 6.14 -4.65 -1.05
CA ASN A 39 6.93 -5.74 -1.60
C ASN A 39 8.22 -5.97 -0.80
N ARG A 40 8.92 -4.89 -0.42
CA ARG A 40 10.11 -4.96 0.46
C ARG A 40 9.76 -5.51 1.85
N ILE A 41 8.66 -5.05 2.45
CA ILE A 41 8.18 -5.60 3.74
C ILE A 41 7.94 -7.11 3.65
N LYS A 42 7.36 -7.58 2.54
CA LYS A 42 7.08 -9.01 2.32
C LYS A 42 8.34 -9.88 2.09
N GLN A 43 9.51 -9.29 1.87
CA GLN A 43 10.77 -10.06 1.84
C GLN A 43 11.13 -10.62 3.23
N PHE A 44 10.59 -10.04 4.29
CA PHE A 44 10.74 -10.53 5.65
C PHE A 44 9.75 -11.68 5.86
N ARG A 45 10.27 -12.92 5.84
CA ARG A 45 9.47 -14.16 5.91
C ARG A 45 8.46 -14.13 7.06
N ASP A 46 8.89 -13.72 8.26
CA ASP A 46 8.04 -13.70 9.45
C ASP A 46 6.81 -12.79 9.31
N ILE A 47 6.98 -11.65 8.63
CA ILE A 47 5.88 -10.72 8.35
C ILE A 47 4.98 -11.27 7.25
N ALA A 48 5.55 -11.87 6.21
CA ALA A 48 4.81 -12.40 5.07
C ALA A 48 3.93 -13.60 5.44
N THR A 49 4.43 -14.49 6.30
CA THR A 49 3.71 -15.67 6.79
C THR A 49 2.86 -15.38 8.01
N ARG A 50 3.03 -14.22 8.64
CA ARG A 50 2.36 -13.81 9.88
C ARG A 50 2.59 -14.84 11.00
N TYR A 51 3.87 -15.16 11.27
CA TYR A 51 4.23 -16.13 12.32
C TYR A 51 3.87 -15.64 13.73
N ASP A 52 3.86 -14.32 13.96
CA ASP A 52 3.44 -13.74 15.24
C ASP A 52 1.97 -14.01 15.53
N LYS A 53 1.71 -14.78 16.60
CA LYS A 53 0.35 -15.07 17.07
C LYS A 53 -0.34 -13.86 17.71
N ARG A 54 0.45 -12.98 18.33
CA ARG A 54 -0.05 -11.79 19.01
C ARG A 54 -0.06 -10.60 18.04
N PRO A 55 -1.20 -9.90 17.88
CA PRO A 55 -1.30 -8.79 16.94
C PRO A 55 -0.39 -7.62 17.32
N GLU A 56 -0.09 -7.44 18.61
CA GLU A 56 0.82 -6.40 19.11
C GLU A 56 2.25 -6.66 18.64
N ASN A 57 2.71 -7.91 18.74
CA ASN A 57 4.04 -8.32 18.30
C ASN A 57 4.18 -8.18 16.78
N TYR A 58 3.16 -8.63 16.03
CA TYR A 58 3.13 -8.48 14.58
C TYR A 58 3.23 -6.99 14.17
N LEU A 59 2.45 -6.12 14.82
CA LEU A 59 2.48 -4.68 14.55
C LEU A 59 3.84 -4.07 14.92
N ALA A 60 4.45 -4.48 16.02
CA ALA A 60 5.79 -4.04 16.40
C ALA A 60 6.84 -4.45 15.35
N ALA A 61 6.81 -5.71 14.88
CA ALA A 61 7.70 -6.19 13.83
C ALA A 61 7.54 -5.41 12.52
N VAL A 62 6.28 -5.15 12.10
CA VAL A 62 6.00 -4.33 10.91
C VAL A 62 6.56 -2.92 11.05
N LYS A 63 6.39 -2.27 12.22
CA LYS A 63 6.95 -0.94 12.49
C LYS A 63 8.48 -0.94 12.43
N LEU A 64 9.14 -1.92 13.04
CA LEU A 64 10.60 -2.04 13.01
C LEU A 64 11.13 -2.19 11.58
N VAL A 65 10.51 -3.06 10.78
CA VAL A 65 10.91 -3.26 9.38
C VAL A 65 10.64 -2.01 8.55
N ALA A 66 9.50 -1.35 8.74
CA ALA A 66 9.18 -0.08 8.07
C ALA A 66 10.23 0.99 8.37
N THR A 67 10.61 1.17 9.64
CA THR A 67 11.67 2.12 10.06
C THR A 67 13.02 1.76 9.44
N ARG A 68 13.37 0.47 9.41
CA ARG A 68 14.61 0.02 8.76
C ARG A 68 14.64 0.37 7.27
N ILE A 69 13.54 0.10 6.53
CA ILE A 69 13.43 0.42 5.10
C ILE A 69 13.53 1.94 4.89
N TRP A 70 12.92 2.73 5.78
CA TRP A 70 13.00 4.19 5.74
C TRP A 70 14.44 4.69 5.90
N CYS A 71 15.16 4.23 6.92
CA CYS A 71 16.56 4.60 7.15
C CYS A 71 17.49 4.20 6.01
N GLN A 72 17.18 3.14 5.27
CA GLN A 72 17.93 2.72 4.07
C GLN A 72 17.59 3.52 2.81
N SER A 73 16.50 4.28 2.83
CA SER A 73 16.04 5.09 1.70
C SER A 73 16.41 6.57 1.79
N LEU A 74 16.90 6.99 2.97
CA LEU A 74 17.61 8.26 3.17
C LEU A 74 19.00 8.17 2.53
#